data_AF-A0A174ETH0-F1
#
_entry.id   AF-A0A174ETH0-F1
#
_cell.length_a   1.000
_cell.length_b   1.000
_cell.length_c   1.000
_cell.angle_alpha   90.00
_cell.angle_beta   90.00
_cell.angle_gamma   90.00
#
_symmetry.space_group_name_H-M   'P 1'
#
loop_
_entity.id
_entity.type
_entity.pdbx_description
1 polymer ?
#
loop_
_entity_poly.entity_id
_entity_poly.type
_entity_poly.pdbx_seq_one_letter_code
_entity_poly.pdbx_strand_id
1 'polypeptide(L)'
;MNNKLDKKSSCILTITLILLISLLVNVYQSIAGIEYKKEIGNEINKSIEEIRTRNESILLTLEGCISSQSITSEEILTLYKNYNLINIAELNLWEKYLKNIETSWFKKDNKVDLTGTDQNEVFANIEGLIYNLLINYMSNDMNSIKLDDKLAMDISVMKEISYELNTYINSFMEEKLSNLEGEEKAEKMINKGYWIDILKGIEEINSKYKNYMFKL
;
A
#
# COMPACT_ATOMS: atom_id res chain seq x y z
N MET A 1 35.12 -9.47 -58.69
CA MET A 1 35.41 -8.25 -57.91
C MET A 1 35.61 -8.66 -56.46
N ASN A 2 36.85 -8.78 -56.00
CA ASN A 2 37.18 -9.12 -54.61
C ASN A 2 37.39 -7.82 -53.82
N ASN A 3 36.38 -7.39 -53.07
CA ASN A 3 36.54 -6.30 -52.12
C ASN A 3 37.37 -6.80 -50.93
N LYS A 4 38.70 -6.62 -51.00
CA LYS A 4 39.56 -6.68 -49.81
C LYS A 4 39.23 -5.44 -48.97
N LEU A 5 38.40 -5.61 -47.95
CA LEU A 5 38.29 -4.65 -46.87
C LEU A 5 39.67 -4.50 -46.20
N ASP A 6 40.21 -3.29 -46.22
CA ASP A 6 41.36 -2.91 -45.40
C ASP A 6 40.99 -3.15 -43.92
N LYS A 7 41.94 -3.68 -43.14
CA LYS A 7 41.84 -3.95 -41.70
C LYS A 7 41.28 -2.75 -40.92
N LYS A 8 41.60 -1.51 -41.33
CA LYS A 8 41.04 -0.27 -40.78
C LYS A 8 39.55 -0.13 -41.05
N SER A 9 39.09 -0.39 -42.28
CA SER A 9 37.68 -0.35 -42.66
C SER A 9 36.86 -1.47 -42.01
N SER A 10 37.43 -2.68 -41.86
CA SER A 10 36.81 -3.74 -41.07
C SER A 10 36.68 -3.38 -39.59
N CYS A 11 37.71 -2.77 -39.00
CA CYS A 11 37.69 -2.33 -37.60
C CYS A 11 36.63 -1.24 -37.36
N ILE A 12 36.54 -0.26 -38.27
CA ILE A 12 35.49 0.77 -38.24
C ILE A 12 34.11 0.09 -38.31
N LEU A 13 33.87 -0.80 -39.28
CA LEU A 13 32.60 -1.53 -39.40
C LEU A 13 32.23 -2.29 -38.12
N THR A 14 33.18 -2.96 -37.48
CA THR A 14 32.95 -3.65 -36.20
C THR A 14 32.56 -2.69 -35.08
N ILE A 15 33.27 -1.55 -34.96
CA ILE A 15 32.94 -0.53 -33.96
C ILE A 15 31.54 0.05 -34.23
N THR A 16 31.22 0.37 -35.48
CA THR A 16 29.89 0.88 -35.85
C THR A 16 28.79 -0.13 -35.53
N LEU A 17 29.03 -1.43 -35.77
CA LEU A 17 28.08 -2.48 -35.43
C LEU A 17 27.85 -2.60 -33.91
N ILE A 18 28.92 -2.55 -33.12
CA ILE A 18 28.85 -2.57 -31.65
C ILE A 18 28.05 -1.37 -31.12
N LEU A 19 28.31 -0.17 -31.66
CA LEU A 19 27.57 1.04 -31.29
C LEU A 19 26.09 0.95 -31.66
N LEU A 20 25.77 0.39 -32.84
CA LEU A 20 24.40 0.19 -33.28
C LEU A 20 23.65 -0.78 -32.36
N ILE A 21 24.27 -1.90 -31.99
CA ILE A 21 23.71 -2.85 -31.03
C ILE A 21 23.51 -2.18 -29.66
N SER A 22 24.50 -1.42 -29.19
CA SER A 22 24.42 -0.71 -27.91
C SER A 22 23.27 0.31 -27.89
N LEU A 23 23.08 1.04 -29.00
CA LEU A 23 21.97 1.97 -29.17
C LEU A 23 20.62 1.24 -29.12
N LEU A 24 20.49 0.13 -29.84
CA LEU A 24 19.25 -0.67 -29.85
C LEU A 24 18.91 -1.19 -28.45
N VAL A 25 19.90 -1.71 -27.72
CA VAL A 25 19.72 -2.17 -26.33
C VAL A 25 19.28 -1.02 -25.42
N ASN A 26 19.92 0.15 -25.53
CA ASN A 26 19.55 1.32 -24.72
C ASN A 26 18.14 1.82 -25.02
N VAL A 27 17.75 1.86 -26.31
CA VAL A 27 16.39 2.25 -26.72
C VAL A 27 15.37 1.25 -26.17
N TYR A 28 15.63 -0.05 -26.30
CA TYR A 28 14.75 -1.09 -25.74
C TYR A 28 14.59 -0.96 -24.23
N GLN A 29 15.71 -0.81 -23.49
CA GLN A 29 15.68 -0.61 -22.04
C GLN A 29 14.93 0.65 -21.65
N SER A 30 15.06 1.74 -22.41
CA SER A 30 14.32 2.98 -22.15
C SER A 30 12.82 2.80 -22.32
N ILE A 31 12.36 2.10 -23.36
CA ILE A 31 10.93 1.86 -23.60
C ILE A 31 10.37 0.93 -22.53
N ALA A 32 11.05 -0.19 -22.26
CA ALA A 32 10.65 -1.14 -21.23
C ALA A 32 10.61 -0.48 -19.84
N GLY A 33 11.53 0.42 -19.54
CA GLY A 33 11.55 1.18 -18.29
C GLY A 33 10.35 2.12 -18.13
N ILE A 34 9.87 2.74 -19.22
CA ILE A 34 8.68 3.60 -19.19
C ILE A 34 7.43 2.77 -18.91
N GLU A 35 7.24 1.65 -19.62
CA GLU A 35 6.10 0.75 -19.42
C GLU A 35 6.08 0.18 -18.00
N TYR A 36 7.24 -0.28 -17.51
CA TYR A 36 7.38 -0.78 -16.14
C TYR A 36 7.02 0.28 -15.09
N LYS A 37 7.50 1.52 -15.26
CA LYS A 37 7.19 2.62 -14.34
C LYS A 37 5.69 2.95 -14.32
N LYS A 38 5.03 2.88 -15.48
CA LYS A 38 3.58 3.09 -15.60
C LYS A 38 2.80 1.99 -14.87
N GLU A 39 3.17 0.73 -15.07
CA GLU A 39 2.53 -0.42 -14.41
C GLU A 39 2.66 -0.32 -12.89
N ILE A 40 3.88 -0.05 -12.38
CA ILE A 40 4.10 0.18 -10.95
C ILE A 40 3.23 1.32 -10.41
N GLY A 41 3.16 2.44 -11.15
CA GLY A 41 2.33 3.59 -10.76
C GLY A 41 0.87 3.23 -10.60
N ASN A 42 0.32 2.49 -11.56
CA ASN A 42 -1.06 2.03 -11.52
C ASN A 42 -1.32 1.12 -10.33
N GLU A 43 -0.44 0.15 -10.08
CA GLU A 43 -0.62 -0.76 -8.96
C GLU A 43 -0.45 -0.08 -7.59
N ILE A 44 0.47 0.90 -7.47
CA ILE A 44 0.63 1.71 -6.24
C ILE A 44 -0.64 2.51 -5.98
N ASN A 45 -1.13 3.21 -7.00
CA ASN A 45 -2.35 3.99 -6.87
C ASN A 45 -3.55 3.09 -6.53
N LYS A 46 -3.65 1.92 -7.14
CA LYS A 46 -4.68 0.91 -6.81
C LYS A 46 -4.60 0.48 -5.34
N SER A 47 -3.40 0.21 -4.83
CA SER A 47 -3.22 -0.22 -3.43
C SER A 47 -3.64 0.87 -2.45
N ILE A 48 -3.30 2.13 -2.73
CA ILE A 48 -3.69 3.28 -1.90
C ILE A 48 -5.21 3.49 -1.93
N GLU A 49 -5.84 3.42 -3.11
CA GLU A 49 -7.30 3.54 -3.23
C GLU A 49 -8.03 2.38 -2.54
N GLU A 50 -7.46 1.17 -2.57
CA GLU A 50 -7.98 0.04 -1.83
C GLU A 50 -7.91 0.29 -0.33
N ILE A 51 -6.79 0.77 0.21
CA ILE A 51 -6.68 1.14 1.63
C ILE A 51 -7.75 2.18 2.00
N ARG A 52 -7.88 3.24 1.20
CA ARG A 52 -8.83 4.34 1.44
C ARG A 52 -10.28 3.84 1.49
N THR A 53 -10.73 3.18 0.43
CA THR A 53 -12.12 2.75 0.29
C THR A 53 -12.51 1.66 1.29
N ARG A 54 -11.59 0.75 1.63
CA ARG A 54 -11.80 -0.27 2.66
C ARG A 54 -11.89 0.37 4.05
N ASN A 55 -11.04 1.35 4.34
CA ASN A 55 -11.07 2.06 5.60
C ASN A 55 -12.34 2.91 5.77
N GLU A 56 -12.85 3.54 4.71
CA GLU A 56 -14.16 4.20 4.71
C GLU A 56 -15.29 3.22 5.09
N SER A 57 -15.28 2.01 4.51
CA SER A 57 -16.24 0.97 4.88
C SER A 57 -16.10 0.51 6.32
N ILE A 58 -14.87 0.36 6.83
CA ILE A 58 -14.62 -0.01 8.24
C ILE A 58 -15.18 1.06 9.16
N LEU A 59 -14.88 2.33 8.90
CA LEU A 59 -15.34 3.45 9.72
C LEU A 59 -16.87 3.46 9.84
N LEU A 60 -17.57 3.32 8.71
CA LEU A 60 -19.04 3.25 8.68
C LEU A 60 -19.58 2.06 9.49
N THR A 61 -18.96 0.88 9.35
CA THR A 61 -19.36 -0.31 10.11
C THR A 61 -19.15 -0.11 11.62
N LEU A 62 -18.03 0.46 12.04
CA LEU A 62 -17.73 0.69 13.47
C LEU A 62 -18.68 1.73 14.07
N GLU A 63 -19.03 2.78 13.33
CA GLU A 63 -20.04 3.76 13.75
C GLU A 63 -21.42 3.12 13.94
N GLY A 64 -21.80 2.20 13.05
CA GLY A 64 -23.01 1.37 13.19
C GLY A 64 -23.00 0.51 14.45
N CYS A 65 -21.87 -0.16 14.72
CA CYS A 65 -21.70 -1.01 15.90
C CYS A 65 -21.84 -0.22 17.21
N ILE A 66 -21.18 0.94 17.30
CA ILE A 66 -21.26 1.82 18.48
C ILE A 66 -22.68 2.33 18.69
N SER A 67 -23.35 2.73 17.60
CA SER A 67 -24.71 3.26 17.66
C SER A 67 -25.73 2.21 18.10
N SER A 68 -25.57 0.96 17.67
CA SER A 68 -26.44 -0.16 18.04
C SER A 68 -26.09 -0.80 19.38
N GLN A 69 -24.91 -0.47 19.95
CA GLN A 69 -24.32 -1.16 21.11
C GLN A 69 -24.20 -2.68 20.91
N SER A 70 -24.07 -3.12 19.66
CA SER A 70 -23.92 -4.51 19.28
C SER A 70 -23.13 -4.62 18.00
N ILE A 71 -22.67 -5.83 17.69
CA ILE A 71 -22.06 -6.15 16.40
C ILE A 71 -22.70 -7.41 15.82
N THR A 72 -23.20 -7.30 14.60
CA THR A 72 -23.82 -8.40 13.85
C THR A 72 -22.78 -9.22 13.10
N SER A 73 -23.18 -10.40 12.63
CA SER A 73 -22.31 -11.28 11.85
C SER A 73 -21.84 -10.70 10.52
N GLU A 74 -22.74 -9.99 9.84
CA GLU A 74 -22.45 -9.30 8.59
C GLU A 74 -21.42 -8.18 8.82
N GLU A 75 -21.51 -7.47 9.95
CA GLU A 75 -20.55 -6.44 10.34
C GLU A 75 -19.19 -7.06 10.71
N ILE A 76 -19.14 -8.14 11.49
CA ILE A 76 -17.89 -8.86 11.80
C ILE A 76 -17.21 -9.32 10.50
N LEU A 77 -17.96 -9.91 9.57
CA LEU A 77 -17.43 -10.41 8.31
C LEU A 77 -16.93 -9.26 7.41
N THR A 78 -17.68 -8.16 7.37
CA THR A 78 -17.29 -6.94 6.67
C THR A 78 -15.97 -6.38 7.22
N LEU A 79 -15.85 -6.25 8.55
CA LEU A 79 -14.63 -5.80 9.19
C LEU A 79 -13.46 -6.73 8.87
N TYR A 80 -13.63 -8.04 9.04
CA TYR A 80 -12.58 -9.03 8.76
C TYR A 80 -12.06 -8.91 7.33
N LYS A 81 -12.97 -8.91 6.36
CA LYS A 81 -12.62 -8.82 4.93
C LYS A 81 -11.89 -7.52 4.63
N ASN A 82 -12.36 -6.39 5.16
CA ASN A 82 -11.76 -5.10 4.87
C ASN A 82 -10.38 -4.94 5.50
N TYR A 83 -10.19 -5.34 6.76
CA TYR A 83 -8.86 -5.29 7.41
C TYR A 83 -7.85 -6.20 6.71
N ASN A 84 -8.25 -7.41 6.31
CA ASN A 84 -7.40 -8.30 5.52
C ASN A 84 -6.97 -7.66 4.18
N LEU A 85 -7.92 -7.07 3.44
CA LEU A 85 -7.61 -6.40 2.18
C LEU A 85 -6.71 -5.16 2.35
N ILE A 86 -6.86 -4.41 3.46
CA ILE A 86 -5.92 -3.33 3.82
C ILE A 86 -4.52 -3.89 4.05
N ASN A 87 -4.39 -4.95 4.84
CA ASN A 87 -3.10 -5.58 5.13
C ASN A 87 -2.40 -6.06 3.85
N ILE A 88 -3.14 -6.70 2.93
CA ILE A 88 -2.58 -7.10 1.62
C ILE A 88 -2.12 -5.88 0.81
N ALA A 89 -2.92 -4.82 0.74
CA ALA A 89 -2.57 -3.61 0.00
C ALA A 89 -1.35 -2.89 0.60
N GLU A 90 -1.25 -2.85 1.92
CA GLU A 90 -0.10 -2.29 2.64
C GLU A 90 1.18 -3.10 2.39
N LEU A 91 1.12 -4.43 2.49
CA LEU A 91 2.24 -5.32 2.15
C LEU A 91 2.73 -5.10 0.71
N ASN A 92 1.81 -4.91 -0.25
CA ASN A 92 2.17 -4.61 -1.64
C ASN A 92 2.92 -3.27 -1.78
N LEU A 93 2.55 -2.25 -0.99
CA LEU A 93 3.27 -0.96 -0.97
C LEU A 93 4.66 -1.12 -0.35
N TRP A 94 4.78 -1.89 0.73
CA TRP A 94 6.06 -2.21 1.36
C TRP A 94 7.00 -2.98 0.43
N GLU A 95 6.52 -4.00 -0.28
CA GLU A 95 7.32 -4.75 -1.24
C GLU A 95 7.91 -3.82 -2.32
N LYS A 96 7.12 -2.86 -2.81
CA LYS A 96 7.56 -1.87 -3.80
C LYS A 96 8.54 -0.87 -3.21
N TYR A 97 8.37 -0.48 -1.95
CA TYR A 97 9.32 0.35 -1.23
C TYR A 97 10.69 -0.31 -1.12
N LEU A 98 10.73 -1.58 -0.70
CA LEU A 98 11.96 -2.35 -0.59
C LEU A 98 12.66 -2.49 -1.96
N LYS A 99 11.90 -2.87 -3.01
CA LYS A 99 12.43 -2.95 -4.38
C LYS A 99 12.97 -1.61 -4.90
N ASN A 100 12.32 -0.49 -4.58
CA ASN A 100 12.78 0.85 -4.98
C ASN A 100 14.10 1.22 -4.28
N ILE A 101 14.25 0.90 -2.98
CA ILE A 101 15.52 1.12 -2.26
C ILE A 101 16.64 0.27 -2.87
N GLU A 102 16.38 -1.01 -3.16
CA GLU A 102 17.37 -1.95 -3.71
C GLU A 102 17.87 -1.57 -5.11
N THR A 103 17.00 -1.01 -5.95
CA THR A 103 17.31 -0.65 -7.34
C THR A 103 17.90 0.75 -7.50
N SER A 104 17.83 1.61 -6.48
CA SER A 104 18.43 2.95 -6.53
C SER A 104 19.97 2.90 -6.36
N TRP A 105 20.70 3.06 -7.48
CA TRP A 105 22.17 3.20 -7.47
C TRP A 105 22.64 4.55 -6.86
N PHE A 106 21.70 5.46 -6.56
CA PHE A 106 21.90 6.73 -5.88
C PHE A 106 21.27 6.71 -4.49
N LYS A 107 22.04 6.32 -3.47
CA LYS A 107 21.64 6.51 -2.06
C LYS A 107 21.92 7.95 -1.61
N LYS A 108 20.88 8.70 -1.26
CA LYS A 108 20.79 9.86 -0.34
C LYS A 108 19.49 10.60 -0.69
N ASP A 109 18.44 10.72 0.12
CA ASP A 109 18.40 11.15 1.52
C ASP A 109 17.21 10.57 2.33
N ASN A 110 16.42 9.65 1.77
CA ASN A 110 15.19 9.14 2.43
C ASN A 110 15.31 7.70 2.94
N LYS A 111 16.48 7.31 3.47
CA LYS A 111 16.55 6.07 4.26
C LYS A 111 15.82 6.33 5.58
N VAL A 112 14.54 6.04 5.61
CA VAL A 112 13.86 5.83 6.87
C VAL A 112 14.22 4.40 7.29
N ASP A 113 14.76 4.27 8.50
CA ASP A 113 15.02 2.96 9.09
C ASP A 113 13.66 2.35 9.44
N LEU A 114 13.10 1.60 8.49
CA LEU A 114 11.82 0.91 8.57
C LEU A 114 12.06 -0.61 8.69
N THR A 115 13.22 -1.02 9.22
CA THR A 115 13.58 -2.44 9.39
C THR A 115 13.03 -3.06 10.67
N GLY A 116 12.33 -2.27 11.49
CA GLY A 116 11.68 -2.77 12.69
C GLY A 116 10.47 -3.61 12.31
N THR A 117 10.49 -4.90 12.63
CA THR A 117 9.40 -5.87 12.44
C THR A 117 8.07 -5.53 13.14
N ASP A 118 7.97 -4.36 13.77
CA ASP A 118 6.82 -3.91 14.59
C ASP A 118 5.71 -3.21 13.76
N GLN A 119 5.95 -2.95 12.47
CA GLN A 119 5.11 -2.07 11.62
C GLN A 119 3.70 -2.64 11.32
N ASN A 120 3.48 -3.93 11.54
CA ASN A 120 2.23 -4.60 11.19
C ASN A 120 1.45 -5.16 12.39
N GLU A 121 1.85 -4.86 13.63
CA GLU A 121 1.17 -5.43 14.78
C GLU A 121 -0.24 -4.87 14.97
N VAL A 122 -0.52 -3.60 14.66
CA VAL A 122 -1.84 -3.01 14.95
C VAL A 122 -2.95 -3.63 14.11
N PHE A 123 -2.82 -3.64 12.78
CA PHE A 123 -3.83 -4.27 11.92
C PHE A 123 -3.90 -5.78 12.12
N ALA A 124 -2.77 -6.46 12.37
CA ALA A 124 -2.79 -7.89 12.69
C ALA A 124 -3.48 -8.19 14.03
N ASN A 125 -3.28 -7.35 15.06
CA ASN A 125 -3.94 -7.47 16.35
C ASN A 125 -5.45 -7.23 16.23
N ILE A 126 -5.84 -6.25 15.42
CA ILE A 126 -7.25 -6.00 15.10
C ILE A 126 -7.86 -7.18 14.33
N GLU A 127 -7.16 -7.71 13.33
CA GLU A 127 -7.58 -8.91 12.58
C GLU A 127 -7.76 -10.11 13.53
N GLY A 128 -6.85 -10.28 14.50
CA GLY A 128 -6.94 -11.31 15.54
C GLY A 128 -8.17 -11.16 16.44
N LEU A 129 -8.50 -9.94 16.88
CA LEU A 129 -9.74 -9.66 17.62
C LEU A 129 -10.97 -10.03 16.79
N ILE A 130 -11.03 -9.59 15.53
CA ILE A 130 -12.17 -9.83 14.65
C ILE A 130 -12.32 -11.34 14.37
N TYR A 131 -11.21 -12.04 14.15
CA TYR A 131 -11.21 -13.49 13.97
C TYR A 131 -11.78 -14.22 15.19
N ASN A 132 -11.40 -13.80 16.40
CA ASN A 132 -11.94 -14.35 17.63
C ASN A 132 -13.45 -14.05 17.80
N LEU A 133 -13.90 -12.85 17.43
CA LEU A 133 -15.34 -12.51 17.39
C LEU A 133 -16.09 -13.42 16.42
N LEU A 134 -15.52 -13.70 15.25
CA LEU A 134 -16.08 -14.61 14.25
C LEU A 134 -16.20 -16.03 14.79
N ILE A 135 -15.18 -16.55 15.48
CA ILE A 135 -15.23 -17.88 16.12
C ILE A 135 -16.30 -17.91 17.21
N ASN A 136 -16.34 -16.90 18.08
CA ASN A 136 -17.30 -16.81 19.17
C ASN A 136 -18.75 -16.79 18.65
N TYR A 137 -18.97 -16.04 17.56
CA TYR A 137 -20.23 -16.04 16.82
C TYR A 137 -20.59 -17.44 16.29
N MET A 138 -19.69 -18.07 15.52
CA MET A 138 -19.95 -19.37 14.88
C MET A 138 -20.18 -20.49 15.90
N SER A 139 -19.50 -20.42 17.06
CA SER A 139 -19.59 -21.47 18.09
C SER A 139 -20.88 -21.40 18.90
N ASN A 140 -21.53 -20.23 18.95
CA ASN A 140 -22.69 -19.98 19.81
C ASN A 140 -24.00 -19.70 19.05
N ASP A 141 -23.98 -19.76 17.71
CA ASP A 141 -25.15 -19.50 16.84
C ASP A 141 -25.91 -18.22 17.22
N MET A 142 -25.15 -17.18 17.59
CA MET A 142 -25.71 -15.88 17.98
C MET A 142 -26.14 -15.11 16.72
N ASN A 143 -27.07 -14.17 16.81
CA ASN A 143 -27.38 -13.25 15.69
C ASN A 143 -26.59 -11.92 15.78
N SER A 144 -26.15 -11.57 17.00
CA SER A 144 -25.33 -10.39 17.30
C SER A 144 -24.62 -10.59 18.64
N ILE A 145 -23.50 -9.90 18.82
CA ILE A 145 -22.75 -9.84 20.07
C ILE A 145 -22.99 -8.46 20.67
N LYS A 146 -23.46 -8.39 21.93
CA LYS A 146 -23.56 -7.11 22.63
C LYS A 146 -22.18 -6.59 22.99
N LEU A 147 -21.99 -5.28 22.88
CA LEU A 147 -20.74 -4.66 23.29
C LEU A 147 -20.74 -4.56 24.82
N ASP A 148 -19.92 -5.38 25.47
CA ASP A 148 -19.54 -5.13 26.85
C ASP A 148 -18.54 -3.96 26.94
N ASP A 149 -18.20 -3.53 28.16
CA ASP A 149 -17.35 -2.35 28.37
C ASP A 149 -15.98 -2.48 27.66
N LYS A 150 -15.41 -3.70 27.58
CA LYS A 150 -14.10 -3.92 26.97
C LYS A 150 -14.20 -3.93 25.44
N LEU A 151 -15.16 -4.67 24.88
CA LEU A 151 -15.37 -4.72 23.44
C LEU A 151 -15.80 -3.36 22.89
N ALA A 152 -16.62 -2.60 23.63
CA ALA A 152 -16.96 -1.23 23.28
C ALA A 152 -15.71 -0.32 23.21
N MET A 153 -14.78 -0.48 24.16
CA MET A 153 -13.51 0.25 24.14
C MET A 153 -12.65 -0.14 22.94
N ASP A 154 -12.53 -1.43 22.64
CA ASP A 154 -11.77 -1.93 21.48
C ASP A 154 -12.34 -1.40 20.15
N ILE A 155 -13.67 -1.44 19.99
CA ILE A 155 -14.35 -0.89 18.80
C ILE A 155 -14.16 0.64 18.73
N SER A 156 -14.17 1.34 19.86
CA SER A 156 -13.92 2.79 19.88
C SER A 156 -12.51 3.12 19.40
N VAL A 157 -11.50 2.36 19.84
CA VAL A 157 -10.11 2.56 19.41
C VAL A 157 -9.94 2.21 17.93
N MET A 158 -10.57 1.12 17.45
CA MET A 158 -10.60 0.80 16.02
C MET A 158 -11.19 1.95 15.21
N LYS A 159 -12.27 2.58 15.71
CA LYS A 159 -12.90 3.72 15.04
C LYS A 159 -11.96 4.92 14.98
N GLU A 160 -11.26 5.22 16.07
CA GLU A 160 -10.28 6.32 16.12
C GLU A 160 -9.17 6.12 15.10
N ILE A 161 -8.59 4.92 15.02
CA ILE A 161 -7.59 4.56 14.00
C ILE A 161 -8.14 4.78 12.59
N SER A 162 -9.32 4.24 12.29
CA SER A 162 -9.95 4.40 10.98
C SER A 162 -10.27 5.85 10.65
N TYR A 163 -10.70 6.63 11.63
CA TYR A 163 -10.98 8.06 11.45
C TYR A 163 -9.71 8.86 11.15
N GLU A 164 -8.63 8.64 11.90
CA GLU A 164 -7.34 9.29 11.65
C GLU A 164 -6.80 8.93 10.27
N LEU A 165 -6.85 7.64 9.90
CA LEU A 165 -6.41 7.15 8.60
C LEU A 165 -7.22 7.77 7.46
N ASN A 166 -8.55 7.83 7.62
CA ASN A 166 -9.44 8.40 6.61
C ASN A 166 -9.17 9.90 6.44
N THR A 167 -9.03 10.62 7.54
CA THR A 167 -8.73 12.06 7.54
C THR A 167 -7.39 12.32 6.86
N TYR A 168 -6.35 11.58 7.24
CA TYR A 168 -5.02 11.73 6.66
C TYR A 168 -5.00 11.49 5.15
N ILE A 169 -5.50 10.33 4.69
CA ILE A 169 -5.47 10.00 3.26
C ILE A 169 -6.30 11.00 2.45
N ASN A 170 -7.51 11.36 2.91
CA ASN A 170 -8.37 12.27 2.17
C ASN A 170 -7.78 13.68 2.10
N SER A 171 -7.26 14.21 3.21
CA SER A 171 -6.57 15.50 3.20
C SER A 171 -5.33 15.49 2.31
N PHE A 172 -4.55 14.41 2.31
CA PHE A 172 -3.40 14.28 1.43
C PHE A 172 -3.80 14.27 -0.04
N MET A 173 -4.82 13.47 -0.39
CA MET A 173 -5.35 13.37 -1.75
C MET A 173 -5.89 14.71 -2.25
N GLU A 174 -6.64 15.42 -1.41
CA GLU A 174 -7.17 16.74 -1.73
C GLU A 174 -6.04 17.77 -1.91
N GLU A 175 -5.06 17.82 -1.02
CA GLU A 175 -3.99 18.82 -1.08
C GLU A 175 -3.03 18.58 -2.26
N LYS A 176 -2.64 17.32 -2.51
CA LYS A 176 -1.55 16.98 -3.43
C LYS A 176 -2.02 16.51 -4.80
N LEU A 177 -3.24 15.98 -4.89
CA LEU A 177 -3.75 15.26 -6.06
C LEU A 177 -5.15 15.74 -6.51
N SER A 178 -5.64 16.88 -5.98
CA SER A 178 -6.89 17.49 -6.47
C SER A 178 -6.90 17.62 -7.99
N ASN A 179 -8.03 17.31 -8.61
CA ASN A 179 -8.27 17.46 -10.05
C ASN A 179 -7.44 16.53 -10.96
N LEU A 180 -6.80 15.49 -10.40
CA LEU A 180 -6.10 14.47 -11.19
C LEU A 180 -6.82 13.14 -11.12
N GLU A 181 -6.95 12.50 -12.28
CA GLU A 181 -7.61 11.20 -12.42
C GLU A 181 -6.74 10.23 -13.22
N GLY A 182 -7.06 8.94 -13.11
CA GLY A 182 -6.45 7.88 -13.92
C GLY A 182 -4.92 7.90 -13.92
N GLU A 183 -4.35 7.90 -15.13
CA GLU A 183 -2.90 7.80 -15.34
C GLU A 183 -2.13 9.03 -14.82
N GLU A 184 -2.70 10.24 -14.89
CA GLU A 184 -2.02 11.46 -14.43
C GLU A 184 -1.81 11.43 -12.91
N LYS A 185 -2.81 10.93 -12.18
CA LYS A 185 -2.70 10.73 -10.73
C LYS A 185 -1.62 9.71 -10.40
N ALA A 186 -1.62 8.56 -11.08
CA ALA A 186 -0.64 7.50 -10.89
C ALA A 186 0.80 7.96 -11.20
N GLU A 187 0.98 8.70 -12.29
CA GLU A 187 2.28 9.25 -12.67
C GLU A 187 2.79 10.25 -11.63
N LYS A 188 1.94 11.19 -11.19
CA LYS A 188 2.33 12.17 -10.17
C LYS A 188 2.65 11.51 -8.83
N MET A 189 1.88 10.49 -8.45
CA MET A 189 2.10 9.69 -7.24
C MET A 189 3.53 9.12 -7.22
N ILE A 190 4.00 8.54 -8.32
CA ILE A 190 5.35 7.99 -8.46
C ILE A 190 6.41 9.08 -8.54
N ASN A 191 6.24 10.04 -9.46
CA ASN A 191 7.26 11.04 -9.77
C ASN A 191 7.59 11.94 -8.57
N LYS A 192 6.61 12.18 -7.69
CA LYS A 192 6.81 12.99 -6.48
C LYS A 192 7.10 12.17 -5.23
N GLY A 193 7.07 10.83 -5.32
CA GLY A 193 7.28 9.95 -4.17
C GLY A 193 6.15 9.98 -3.13
N TYR A 194 4.99 10.53 -3.48
CA TYR A 194 3.86 10.73 -2.57
C TYR A 194 3.33 9.44 -1.96
N TRP A 195 3.42 8.32 -2.67
CA TRP A 195 3.04 7.02 -2.12
C TRP A 195 3.91 6.61 -0.93
N ILE A 196 5.17 7.04 -0.89
CA ILE A 196 6.07 6.80 0.24
C ILE A 196 5.64 7.66 1.42
N ASP A 197 5.24 8.91 1.16
CA ASP A 197 4.73 9.80 2.20
C ASP A 197 3.43 9.25 2.80
N ILE A 198 2.52 8.75 1.96
CA ILE A 198 1.29 8.07 2.40
C ILE A 198 1.62 6.84 3.25
N LEU A 199 2.53 5.98 2.79
CA LEU A 199 2.94 4.77 3.52
C LEU A 199 3.52 5.14 4.91
N LYS A 200 4.33 6.20 4.99
CA LYS A 200 4.84 6.70 6.28
C LYS A 200 3.72 7.26 7.16
N GLY A 201 2.75 7.97 6.60
CA GLY A 201 1.64 8.50 7.38
C GLY A 201 0.76 7.39 7.96
N ILE A 202 0.54 6.30 7.21
CA ILE A 202 -0.14 5.09 7.72
C ILE A 202 0.63 4.54 8.92
N GLU A 203 1.95 4.37 8.76
CA GLU A 203 2.82 3.87 9.83
C GLU A 203 2.84 4.78 11.06
N GLU A 204 2.90 6.10 10.86
CA GLU A 204 2.85 7.08 11.95
C GLU A 204 1.54 6.98 12.74
N ILE A 205 0.40 6.79 12.06
CA ILE A 205 -0.90 6.58 12.71
C ILE A 205 -0.87 5.27 13.50
N ASN A 206 -0.48 4.15 12.87
CA ASN A 206 -0.40 2.85 13.53
C ASN A 206 0.52 2.88 14.76
N SER A 207 1.65 3.57 14.68
CA SER A 207 2.63 3.66 15.76
C SER A 207 2.07 4.27 17.06
N LYS A 208 1.04 5.12 16.99
CA LYS A 208 0.35 5.68 18.17
C LYS A 208 -0.38 4.61 18.97
N TYR A 209 -0.79 3.53 18.31
CA TYR A 209 -1.63 2.48 18.87
C TYR A 209 -0.87 1.16 19.08
N LYS A 210 0.44 1.10 18.78
CA LYS A 210 1.25 -0.13 18.88
C LYS A 210 1.22 -0.83 20.25
N ASN A 211 1.04 -0.06 21.32
CA ASN A 211 0.99 -0.59 22.69
C ASN A 211 -0.43 -0.96 23.14
N TYR A 212 -1.44 -0.72 22.30
CA TYR A 212 -2.83 -1.06 22.61
C TYR A 212 -3.06 -2.56 22.43
N MET A 213 -3.64 -3.20 23.45
CA MET A 213 -3.92 -4.63 23.45
C MET A 213 -5.40 -4.90 23.15
N PHE A 214 -5.68 -5.29 21.91
CA PHE A 214 -6.98 -5.80 21.47
C PHE A 214 -7.16 -7.23 22.00
N LYS A 215 -8.11 -7.45 22.90
CA LYS A 215 -8.38 -8.77 23.51
C LYS A 215 -9.84 -8.90 23.92
N LEU A 216 -10.43 -10.05 23.58
CA LEU A 216 -11.65 -10.59 24.17
C LEU A 216 -11.37 -11.09 25.60
#